data_AF-A0AAV4AYU1-F1
#
_entry.id   AF-A0AAV4AYU1-F1
#
_cell.length_a   1.000
_cell.length_b   1.000
_cell.length_c   1.000
_cell.angle_alpha   90.00
_cell.angle_beta   90.00
_cell.angle_gamma   90.00
#
_symmetry.space_group_name_H-M   'P 1'
#
loop_
_entity.id
_entity.type
_entity.pdbx_description
1 polymer ?
#
loop_
_entity_poly.entity_id
_entity_poly.type
_entity_poly.pdbx_seq_one_letter_code
_entity_poly.pdbx_strand_id
1 'polypeptide(L)'
;MVINIYFLPWIASCLLINTVYAASFEVSSSETFPQTIIVGELVVLDFNYTIHSTKGASPSDYRISISISDEKLLGLVSTSTQKKTPASSSGEINVVVKGLLPGRTKLQFQLKRLNDTSSTGRNDSAIYALWIERVEGPLDVAFTIIVVLLVGITNMGLGCKVDLSVVKAQLKKPIAPAIGIFSQYLFMPLVSFLPLWLFTLGAKITNRDDIEIPYYLIFTALMGIIVPVGLGLLIQHKSPRLADFLIKSIKYVMAVFVIFVLTVGVYANVYVFYLMSPLVLLASALLPYVGFFLGGLAGFATCQDRHIITTIAVETGIQNIGVPIVLIRLSLTGPERDTGIVAPVASSILTPVPLLIALIIVHGRKWLRQRRTKIESIEASVYGESKAESNHVASSSPSKAASVDQIQYSLVPYEETLPTSDTEL
;
A
#
# COMPACT_ATOMS: atom_id res chain seq x y z
N MET A 1 -65.13 12.57 7.35
CA MET A 1 -64.13 11.87 8.20
C MET A 1 -63.24 11.06 7.28
N VAL A 2 -62.22 11.71 6.70
CA VAL A 2 -61.34 11.12 5.68
C VAL A 2 -60.22 10.38 6.40
N ILE A 3 -60.28 9.05 6.43
CA ILE A 3 -59.25 8.21 7.01
C ILE A 3 -57.99 8.33 6.13
N ASN A 4 -56.87 8.61 6.81
CA ASN A 4 -55.59 8.98 6.25
C ASN A 4 -54.97 7.81 5.44
N ILE A 5 -54.95 7.94 4.11
CA ILE A 5 -54.47 6.92 3.14
C ILE A 5 -52.96 6.59 3.32
N TYR A 6 -52.22 7.39 4.08
CA TYR A 6 -50.80 7.16 4.37
C TYR A 6 -50.51 5.96 5.30
N PHE A 7 -51.51 5.36 5.96
CA PHE A 7 -51.32 4.16 6.81
C PHE A 7 -51.51 2.82 6.08
N LEU A 8 -52.14 2.80 4.89
CA LEU A 8 -52.35 1.58 4.13
C LEU A 8 -51.05 0.89 3.66
N PRO A 9 -49.99 1.59 3.22
CA PRO A 9 -48.73 0.95 2.83
C PRO A 9 -48.04 0.23 3.99
N TRP A 10 -48.22 0.74 5.22
CA TRP A 10 -47.60 0.19 6.42
C TRP A 10 -48.33 -1.07 6.91
N ILE A 11 -49.67 -1.05 6.92
CA ILE A 11 -50.50 -2.23 7.23
C ILE A 11 -50.37 -3.30 6.14
N ALA A 12 -50.31 -2.91 4.86
CA ALA A 12 -50.07 -3.84 3.76
C ALA A 12 -48.67 -4.45 3.83
N SER A 13 -47.64 -3.69 4.23
CA SER A 13 -46.30 -4.23 4.45
C SER A 13 -46.27 -5.21 5.63
N CYS A 14 -46.93 -4.90 6.75
CA CYS A 14 -47.02 -5.82 7.90
C CYS A 14 -47.85 -7.09 7.61
N LEU A 15 -48.91 -7.01 6.80
CA LEU A 15 -49.69 -8.17 6.35
C LEU A 15 -48.98 -8.97 5.24
N LEU A 16 -48.17 -8.32 4.40
CA LEU A 16 -47.32 -8.97 3.38
C LEU A 16 -46.11 -9.68 4.01
N ILE A 17 -45.54 -9.14 5.10
CA ILE A 17 -44.45 -9.78 5.84
C ILE A 17 -44.89 -11.15 6.40
N ASN A 18 -46.15 -11.31 6.81
CA ASN A 18 -46.68 -12.59 7.31
C ASN A 18 -47.21 -13.55 6.23
N THR A 19 -47.29 -13.13 4.96
CA THR A 19 -47.92 -13.94 3.90
C THR A 19 -46.96 -14.60 2.93
N VAL A 20 -45.67 -14.28 2.96
CA VAL A 20 -44.69 -14.79 1.95
C VAL A 20 -43.74 -15.88 2.48
N TYR A 21 -43.56 -16.07 3.78
CA TYR A 21 -42.50 -16.95 4.30
C TYR A 21 -43.00 -18.27 4.90
N ALA A 22 -42.33 -19.36 4.51
CA ALA A 22 -42.68 -20.71 4.90
C ALA A 22 -41.95 -21.18 6.20
N ALA A 23 -40.84 -20.54 6.58
CA ALA A 23 -40.14 -20.76 7.85
C ALA A 23 -39.21 -19.59 8.18
N SER A 24 -38.99 -19.30 9.47
CA SER A 24 -37.91 -18.44 9.98
C SER A 24 -36.91 -19.25 10.82
N PHE A 25 -35.70 -18.71 10.95
CA PHE A 25 -34.53 -19.38 11.52
C PHE A 25 -33.85 -18.49 12.54
N GLU A 26 -33.68 -18.98 13.77
CA GLU A 26 -32.92 -18.31 14.82
C GLU A 26 -31.78 -19.21 15.27
N VAL A 27 -30.59 -18.63 15.36
CA VAL A 27 -29.41 -19.27 15.94
C VAL A 27 -29.04 -18.45 17.16
N SER A 28 -28.79 -19.15 18.26
CA SER A 28 -28.25 -18.60 19.49
C SER A 28 -26.96 -19.36 19.82
N SER A 29 -26.05 -18.69 20.50
CA SER A 29 -24.89 -19.36 21.09
C SER A 29 -24.85 -19.00 22.56
N SER A 30 -24.38 -19.92 23.38
CA SER A 30 -24.04 -19.67 24.78
C SER A 30 -22.79 -18.81 24.94
N GLU A 31 -21.98 -18.68 23.87
CA GLU A 31 -20.73 -17.93 23.87
C GLU A 31 -20.94 -16.45 23.48
N THR A 32 -20.08 -15.59 24.01
CA THR A 32 -20.09 -14.15 23.70
C THR A 32 -19.31 -13.87 22.42
N PHE A 33 -19.94 -13.20 21.46
CA PHE A 33 -19.31 -12.75 20.23
C PHE A 33 -19.04 -11.24 20.26
N PRO A 34 -17.94 -10.74 19.67
CA PRO A 34 -16.95 -11.48 18.87
C PRO A 34 -16.03 -12.37 19.71
N GLN A 35 -15.67 -13.52 19.15
CA GLN A 35 -14.77 -14.49 19.80
C GLN A 35 -13.40 -14.50 19.14
N THR A 36 -12.35 -14.64 19.95
CA THR A 36 -10.96 -14.67 19.50
C THR A 36 -10.47 -16.11 19.36
N ILE A 37 -9.87 -16.43 18.21
CA ILE A 37 -9.29 -17.72 17.86
C ILE A 37 -7.79 -17.51 17.59
N ILE A 38 -6.93 -18.32 18.19
CA ILE A 38 -5.49 -18.24 17.94
C ILE A 38 -5.16 -18.96 16.61
N VAL A 39 -4.30 -18.35 15.79
CA VAL A 39 -3.78 -18.98 14.56
C VAL A 39 -3.14 -20.33 14.89
N GLY A 40 -3.57 -21.38 14.19
CA GLY A 40 -3.11 -22.76 14.36
C GLY A 40 -3.93 -23.60 15.33
N GLU A 41 -4.75 -22.97 16.19
CA GLU A 41 -5.61 -23.65 17.17
C GLU A 41 -6.92 -24.14 16.55
N LEU A 42 -7.41 -25.28 17.04
CA LEU A 42 -8.73 -25.83 16.72
C LEU A 42 -9.69 -25.44 17.84
N VAL A 43 -10.75 -24.70 17.49
CA VAL A 43 -11.77 -24.25 18.43
C VAL A 43 -13.11 -24.86 18.02
N VAL A 44 -13.84 -25.37 19.01
CA VAL A 44 -15.20 -25.89 18.83
C VAL A 44 -16.16 -24.80 19.25
N LEU A 45 -17.06 -24.42 18.35
CA LEU A 45 -18.07 -23.40 18.58
C LEU A 45 -19.44 -24.05 18.67
N ASP A 46 -20.12 -23.84 19.78
CA ASP A 46 -21.41 -24.46 20.04
C ASP A 46 -22.55 -23.46 19.79
N PHE A 47 -23.50 -23.90 18.96
CA PHE A 47 -24.67 -23.11 18.56
C PHE A 47 -25.94 -23.92 18.76
N ASN A 48 -26.96 -23.25 19.27
CA ASN A 48 -28.32 -23.78 19.36
C ASN A 48 -29.16 -23.11 18.28
N TYR A 49 -29.99 -23.88 17.59
CA TYR A 49 -30.89 -23.33 16.59
C TYR A 49 -32.34 -23.67 16.87
N THR A 50 -33.23 -22.78 16.46
CA THR A 50 -34.68 -22.95 16.46
C THR A 50 -35.23 -22.60 15.08
N ILE A 51 -36.12 -23.45 14.56
CA ILE A 51 -36.79 -23.23 13.27
C ILE A 51 -38.28 -23.03 13.54
N HIS A 52 -38.79 -21.86 13.20
CA HIS A 52 -40.20 -21.56 13.28
C HIS A 52 -40.83 -21.74 11.90
N SER A 53 -41.52 -22.86 11.67
CA SER A 53 -42.24 -23.08 10.40
C SER A 53 -43.59 -22.36 10.40
N THR A 54 -43.89 -21.63 9.32
CA THR A 54 -45.19 -20.99 9.10
C THR A 54 -45.80 -21.47 7.79
N LYS A 55 -46.97 -22.12 7.86
CA LYS A 55 -47.77 -22.65 6.73
C LYS A 55 -47.17 -23.88 6.01
N GLY A 56 -47.52 -25.07 6.50
CA GLY A 56 -47.56 -26.30 5.69
C GLY A 56 -46.23 -26.87 5.20
N ALA A 57 -45.09 -26.24 5.50
CA ALA A 57 -43.76 -26.80 5.26
C ALA A 57 -43.31 -27.58 6.49
N SER A 58 -43.00 -28.86 6.32
CA SER A 58 -42.40 -29.64 7.40
C SER A 58 -40.97 -29.13 7.64
N PRO A 59 -40.50 -28.98 8.89
CA PRO A 59 -39.13 -28.57 9.17
C PRO A 59 -38.09 -29.48 8.47
N SER A 60 -38.44 -30.73 8.16
CA SER A 60 -37.64 -31.68 7.38
C SER A 60 -37.25 -31.22 5.97
N ASP A 61 -37.90 -30.19 5.43
CA ASP A 61 -37.69 -29.70 4.07
C ASP A 61 -36.56 -28.68 3.96
N TYR A 62 -35.91 -28.34 5.08
CA TYR A 62 -34.85 -27.34 5.17
C TYR A 62 -33.52 -27.92 5.65
N ARG A 63 -32.41 -27.32 5.19
CA ARG A 63 -31.03 -27.61 5.59
C ARG A 63 -30.35 -26.32 6.02
N ILE A 64 -29.63 -26.37 7.13
CA ILE A 64 -28.76 -25.28 7.58
C ILE A 64 -27.42 -25.45 6.86
N SER A 65 -27.03 -24.46 6.07
CA SER A 65 -25.69 -24.35 5.49
C SER A 65 -24.87 -23.34 6.27
N ILE A 66 -23.68 -23.76 6.69
CA ILE A 66 -22.70 -22.92 7.38
C ILE A 66 -21.65 -22.52 6.35
N SER A 67 -21.42 -21.23 6.22
CA SER A 67 -20.41 -20.68 5.31
C SER A 67 -19.54 -19.66 6.03
N ILE A 68 -18.26 -19.64 5.68
CA ILE A 68 -17.30 -18.67 6.20
C ILE A 68 -17.16 -17.56 5.14
N SER A 69 -17.06 -16.30 5.58
CA SER A 69 -16.90 -15.17 4.65
C SER A 69 -15.56 -15.17 3.92
N ASP A 70 -14.50 -15.62 4.59
CA ASP A 70 -13.16 -15.77 4.01
C ASP A 70 -12.50 -17.09 4.46
N GLU A 71 -12.46 -18.06 3.56
CA GLU A 71 -11.87 -19.38 3.78
C GLU A 71 -10.34 -19.35 3.87
N LYS A 72 -9.68 -18.26 3.44
CA LYS A 72 -8.22 -18.11 3.60
C LYS A 72 -7.84 -17.82 5.04
N LEU A 73 -8.71 -17.13 5.79
CA LEU A 73 -8.46 -16.75 7.16
C LEU A 73 -8.82 -17.88 8.13
N LEU A 74 -9.92 -18.59 7.87
CA LEU A 74 -10.46 -19.62 8.77
C LEU A 74 -10.81 -20.89 7.98
N GLY A 75 -10.26 -22.02 8.41
CA GLY A 75 -10.59 -23.34 7.86
C GLY A 75 -11.73 -23.99 8.65
N LEU A 76 -12.71 -24.55 7.94
CA LEU A 76 -13.75 -25.38 8.52
C LEU A 76 -13.27 -26.83 8.54
N VAL A 77 -12.95 -27.37 9.72
CA VAL A 77 -12.34 -28.71 9.86
C VAL A 77 -13.40 -29.79 10.02
N SER A 78 -14.49 -29.46 10.69
CA SER A 78 -15.66 -30.31 10.75
C SER A 78 -16.89 -29.44 10.84
N THR A 79 -17.60 -29.32 9.74
CA THR A 79 -19.05 -29.40 9.84
C THR A 79 -19.32 -30.88 10.13
N SER A 80 -20.11 -31.20 11.15
CA SER A 80 -20.93 -32.41 11.07
C SER A 80 -21.87 -32.25 9.87
N THR A 81 -21.33 -32.36 8.65
CA THR A 81 -22.06 -32.18 7.41
C THR A 81 -23.01 -33.36 7.28
N GLN A 82 -24.29 -33.05 7.14
CA GLN A 82 -25.35 -33.98 6.78
C GLN A 82 -25.71 -35.04 7.83
N LYS A 83 -26.12 -34.61 9.01
CA LYS A 83 -27.16 -35.41 9.67
C LYS A 83 -28.46 -35.14 8.89
N LYS A 84 -28.77 -36.03 7.92
CA LYS A 84 -30.13 -36.31 7.46
C LYS A 84 -30.95 -36.64 8.71
N THR A 85 -31.38 -35.63 9.42
CA THR A 85 -32.32 -35.76 10.52
C THR A 85 -33.44 -34.81 10.14
N PRO A 86 -34.70 -35.30 10.05
CA PRO A 86 -35.84 -34.41 9.83
C PRO A 86 -35.72 -33.31 10.87
N ALA A 87 -35.75 -32.03 10.46
CA ALA A 87 -35.46 -30.98 11.40
C ALA A 87 -36.45 -31.08 12.57
N SER A 88 -35.93 -31.26 13.77
CA SER A 88 -36.65 -30.93 14.98
C SER A 88 -36.81 -29.41 15.03
N SER A 89 -37.81 -28.92 15.76
CA SER A 89 -38.02 -27.49 15.99
C SER A 89 -36.81 -26.79 16.62
N SER A 90 -35.92 -27.56 17.28
CA SER A 90 -34.67 -27.09 17.86
C SER A 90 -33.56 -28.16 17.80
N GLY A 91 -32.29 -27.74 17.86
CA GLY A 91 -31.14 -28.64 17.95
C GLY A 91 -29.82 -27.92 18.24
N GLU A 92 -28.75 -28.70 18.45
CA GLU A 92 -27.39 -28.22 18.70
C GLU A 92 -26.50 -28.46 17.47
N ILE A 93 -25.63 -27.51 17.18
CA ILE A 93 -24.67 -27.50 16.08
C ILE A 93 -23.29 -27.18 16.64
N ASN A 94 -22.37 -28.13 16.50
CA ASN A 94 -20.98 -27.94 16.88
C ASN A 94 -20.17 -27.68 15.62
N VAL A 95 -19.51 -26.53 15.57
CA VAL A 95 -18.72 -26.08 14.42
C VAL A 95 -17.25 -26.07 14.81
N VAL A 96 -16.46 -26.94 14.20
CA VAL A 96 -15.01 -26.99 14.46
C VAL A 96 -14.28 -26.13 13.44
N VAL A 97 -13.66 -25.06 13.93
CA VAL A 97 -12.94 -24.08 13.11
C VAL A 97 -11.46 -24.08 13.45
N LYS A 98 -10.62 -23.75 12.47
CA LYS A 98 -9.17 -23.59 12.63
C LYS A 98 -8.73 -22.23 12.12
N GLY A 99 -8.05 -21.46 12.97
CA GLY A 99 -7.40 -20.21 12.55
C GLY A 99 -6.23 -20.48 11.61
N LEU A 100 -6.24 -19.92 10.40
CA LEU A 100 -5.16 -20.09 9.41
C LEU A 100 -4.27 -18.85 9.28
N LEU A 101 -4.89 -17.67 9.13
CA LEU A 101 -4.20 -16.40 8.98
C LEU A 101 -4.87 -15.33 9.87
N PRO A 102 -4.11 -14.35 10.39
CA PRO A 102 -4.67 -13.33 11.25
C PRO A 102 -5.61 -12.41 10.45
N GLY A 103 -6.74 -12.05 11.05
CA GLY A 103 -7.75 -11.23 10.39
C GLY A 103 -9.11 -11.28 11.07
N ARG A 104 -10.09 -10.58 10.48
CA ARG A 104 -11.49 -10.60 10.92
C ARG A 104 -12.31 -11.36 9.89
N THR A 105 -13.05 -12.37 10.34
CA THR A 105 -13.97 -13.12 9.49
C THR A 105 -15.34 -13.22 10.16
N LYS A 106 -16.32 -13.71 9.40
CA LYS A 106 -17.67 -13.92 9.90
C LYS A 106 -18.13 -15.31 9.54
N LEU A 107 -18.72 -15.99 10.52
CA LEU A 107 -19.43 -17.24 10.35
C LEU A 107 -20.89 -16.92 10.02
N GLN A 108 -21.38 -17.42 8.89
CA GLN A 108 -22.73 -17.19 8.42
C GLN A 108 -23.51 -18.51 8.42
N PHE A 109 -24.68 -18.51 9.04
CA PHE A 109 -25.63 -19.60 8.98
C PHE A 109 -26.76 -19.21 8.05
N GLN A 110 -27.08 -20.05 7.07
CA GLN A 110 -28.16 -19.84 6.12
C GLN A 110 -29.10 -21.04 6.12
N LEU A 111 -30.42 -20.79 6.13
CA LEU A 111 -31.41 -21.84 5.95
C LEU A 111 -31.74 -21.98 4.45
N LYS A 112 -31.48 -23.16 3.87
CA LYS A 112 -31.79 -23.47 2.46
C LYS A 112 -32.84 -24.57 2.38
N ARG A 113 -33.82 -24.42 1.50
CA ARG A 113 -34.82 -25.47 1.23
C ARG A 113 -34.19 -26.57 0.37
N LEU A 114 -34.50 -27.85 0.63
CA LEU A 114 -33.87 -29.00 -0.05
C LEU A 114 -33.99 -28.99 -1.58
N ASN A 115 -35.04 -28.37 -2.13
CA ASN A 115 -35.36 -28.40 -3.56
C ASN A 115 -35.06 -27.09 -4.31
N ASP A 116 -34.51 -26.06 -3.64
CA ASP A 116 -34.29 -24.77 -4.27
C ASP A 116 -32.81 -24.57 -4.65
N THR A 117 -32.53 -24.63 -5.95
CA THR A 117 -31.24 -24.26 -6.56
C THR A 117 -31.14 -22.76 -6.87
N SER A 118 -32.21 -21.99 -6.64
CA SER A 118 -32.32 -20.58 -7.03
C SER A 118 -32.27 -19.68 -5.80
N SER A 119 -31.30 -18.77 -5.77
CA SER A 119 -31.05 -17.78 -4.73
C SER A 119 -32.12 -16.68 -4.68
N THR A 120 -33.39 -17.03 -4.46
CA THR A 120 -34.51 -16.07 -4.49
C THR A 120 -35.44 -16.19 -3.27
N GLY A 121 -34.89 -16.58 -2.12
CA GLY A 121 -35.50 -16.40 -0.81
C GLY A 121 -34.72 -15.36 -0.02
N ARG A 122 -35.39 -14.49 0.73
CA ARG A 122 -34.72 -13.61 1.70
C ARG A 122 -33.88 -14.49 2.64
N ASN A 123 -32.56 -14.31 2.59
CA ASN A 123 -31.59 -15.07 3.37
C ASN A 123 -31.62 -14.57 4.82
N ASP A 124 -32.53 -15.10 5.64
CA ASP A 124 -32.34 -14.99 7.09
C ASP A 124 -31.02 -15.67 7.42
N SER A 125 -30.04 -14.84 7.78
CA SER A 125 -28.67 -15.25 8.01
C SER A 125 -28.23 -14.79 9.39
N ALA A 126 -27.91 -15.75 10.25
CA ALA A 126 -27.27 -15.45 11.52
C ALA A 126 -25.77 -15.26 11.26
N ILE A 127 -25.22 -14.13 11.73
CA ILE A 127 -23.83 -13.73 11.46
C ILE A 127 -23.11 -13.59 12.79
N TYR A 128 -22.05 -14.37 12.96
CA TYR A 128 -21.20 -14.33 14.14
C TYR A 128 -19.80 -13.87 13.76
N ALA A 129 -19.29 -12.84 14.45
CA ALA A 129 -17.98 -12.26 14.18
C ALA A 129 -16.87 -13.04 14.88
N LEU A 130 -15.83 -13.42 14.14
CA LEU A 130 -14.67 -14.15 14.64
C LEU A 130 -13.40 -13.34 14.40
N TRP A 131 -12.57 -13.22 15.42
CA TRP A 131 -11.28 -12.55 15.37
C TRP A 131 -10.18 -13.60 15.42
N ILE A 132 -9.24 -13.56 14.48
CA ILE A 132 -8.17 -14.55 14.38
C ILE A 132 -6.86 -13.84 14.71
N GLU A 133 -6.27 -14.19 15.84
CA GLU A 133 -5.10 -13.50 16.38
C GLU A 133 -3.87 -14.40 16.34
N ARG A 134 -2.71 -13.80 16.02
CA ARG A 134 -1.43 -14.48 16.13
C ARG A 134 -0.78 -14.11 17.46
N VAL A 135 -0.31 -15.12 18.19
CA VAL A 135 0.55 -14.89 19.36
C VAL A 135 1.93 -14.44 18.87
N GLU A 136 2.41 -13.31 19.38
CA GLU A 136 3.73 -12.80 19.03
C GLU A 136 4.83 -13.66 19.63
N GLY A 137 5.74 -14.13 18.78
CA GLY A 137 6.95 -14.80 19.22
C GLY A 137 8.05 -13.82 19.63
N PRO A 138 9.14 -14.30 20.25
CA PRO A 138 10.30 -13.46 20.57
C PRO A 138 10.90 -12.75 19.35
N LEU A 139 10.84 -13.38 18.17
CA LEU A 139 11.31 -12.79 16.91
C LEU A 139 10.45 -11.60 16.46
N ASP A 140 9.13 -11.63 16.69
CA ASP A 140 8.23 -10.53 16.35
C ASP A 140 8.52 -9.29 17.19
N VAL A 141 8.75 -9.50 18.50
CA VAL A 141 9.13 -8.46 19.45
C VAL A 141 10.48 -7.86 19.08
N ALA A 142 11.48 -8.71 18.81
CA ALA A 142 12.81 -8.28 18.39
C ALA A 142 12.77 -7.47 17.08
N PHE A 143 12.02 -7.95 16.08
CA PHE A 143 11.83 -7.24 14.81
C PHE A 143 11.23 -5.85 15.04
N THR A 144 10.19 -5.76 15.86
CA THR A 144 9.53 -4.48 16.17
C THR A 144 10.49 -3.50 16.84
N ILE A 145 11.25 -3.93 17.85
CA ILE A 145 12.24 -3.08 18.53
C ILE A 145 13.30 -2.58 17.54
N ILE A 146 13.83 -3.47 16.69
CA ILE A 146 14.85 -3.12 15.70
C ILE A 146 14.31 -2.08 14.70
N VAL A 147 13.08 -2.26 14.20
CA VAL A 147 12.45 -1.31 13.28
C VAL A 147 12.25 0.06 13.95
N VAL A 148 11.79 0.09 15.20
CA VAL A 148 11.63 1.34 15.97
C VAL A 148 12.96 2.08 16.13
N LEU A 149 14.01 1.36 16.55
CA LEU A 149 15.34 1.94 16.71
C LEU A 149 15.89 2.46 15.38
N LEU A 150 15.70 1.71 14.29
CA LEU A 150 16.12 2.15 12.98
C LEU A 150 15.42 3.43 12.56
N VAL A 151 14.08 3.47 12.62
CA VAL A 151 13.31 4.67 12.26
C VAL A 151 13.78 5.87 13.07
N GLY A 152 14.07 5.68 14.37
CA GLY A 152 14.68 6.71 15.21
C GLY A 152 16.05 7.18 14.71
N ILE A 153 16.98 6.26 14.46
CA ILE A 153 18.33 6.57 13.97
C ILE A 153 18.28 7.26 12.60
N THR A 154 17.42 6.81 11.70
CA THR A 154 17.30 7.37 10.35
C THR A 154 16.69 8.77 10.37
N ASN A 155 15.70 9.00 11.24
CA ASN A 155 15.12 10.33 11.45
C ASN A 155 16.12 11.29 12.11
N MET A 156 16.91 10.81 13.07
CA MET A 156 18.02 11.59 13.64
C MET A 156 19.10 11.88 12.58
N GLY A 157 19.39 10.91 11.72
CA GLY A 157 20.28 11.06 10.57
C GLY A 157 19.83 12.13 9.58
N LEU A 158 18.53 12.17 9.28
CA LEU A 158 17.94 13.24 8.48
C LEU A 158 18.20 14.59 9.14
N GLY A 159 17.92 14.71 10.45
CA GLY A 159 18.20 15.92 11.22
C GLY A 159 19.67 16.35 11.19
N CYS A 160 20.61 15.41 11.30
CA CYS A 160 22.05 15.69 11.22
C CYS A 160 22.50 16.26 9.87
N LYS A 161 21.74 15.99 8.79
CA LYS A 161 22.08 16.38 7.42
C LYS A 161 21.47 17.73 7.02
N VAL A 162 20.60 18.32 7.86
CA VAL A 162 19.86 19.53 7.50
C VAL A 162 20.75 20.77 7.58
N ASP A 163 21.14 21.33 6.45
CA ASP A 163 21.81 22.62 6.44
C ASP A 163 20.81 23.77 6.65
N LEU A 164 20.88 24.42 7.83
CA LEU A 164 20.04 25.55 8.19
C LEU A 164 20.19 26.76 7.25
N SER A 165 21.33 26.92 6.59
CA SER A 165 21.54 28.00 5.61
C SER A 165 20.69 27.76 4.36
N VAL A 166 20.68 26.53 3.86
CA VAL A 166 19.87 26.10 2.72
C VAL A 166 18.38 26.16 3.07
N VAL A 167 17.98 25.70 4.25
CA VAL A 167 16.58 25.78 4.71
C VAL A 167 16.10 27.23 4.72
N LYS A 168 16.89 28.16 5.28
CA LYS A 168 16.56 29.59 5.27
C LYS A 168 16.46 30.15 3.85
N ALA A 169 17.32 29.73 2.93
CA ALA A 169 17.26 30.16 1.54
C ALA A 169 15.99 29.67 0.83
N GLN A 170 15.61 28.40 1.03
CA GLN A 170 14.39 27.83 0.45
C GLN A 170 13.12 28.46 1.03
N LEU A 171 13.13 28.82 2.32
CA LEU A 171 12.02 29.55 2.95
C LEU A 171 11.83 30.97 2.39
N LYS A 172 12.86 31.59 1.77
CA LYS A 172 12.72 32.89 1.09
C LYS A 172 11.99 32.79 -0.25
N LYS A 173 11.97 31.61 -0.90
CA LYS A 173 11.23 31.35 -2.15
C LYS A 173 10.32 30.12 -1.95
N PRO A 174 9.20 30.27 -1.24
CA PRO A 174 8.46 29.14 -0.68
C PRO A 174 7.61 28.38 -1.69
N ILE A 175 7.56 28.76 -2.97
CA ILE A 175 6.64 28.15 -3.95
C ILE A 175 6.88 26.64 -4.06
N ALA A 176 8.11 26.19 -4.29
CA ALA A 176 8.43 24.76 -4.40
C ALA A 176 8.21 24.00 -3.07
N PRO A 177 8.70 24.46 -1.90
CA PRO A 177 8.38 23.85 -0.61
C PRO A 177 6.87 23.78 -0.31
N ALA A 178 6.10 24.82 -0.65
CA ALA A 178 4.66 24.87 -0.43
C ALA A 178 3.92 23.83 -1.29
N ILE A 179 4.33 23.65 -2.55
CA ILE A 179 3.79 22.59 -3.41
C ILE A 179 4.11 21.20 -2.84
N GLY A 180 5.33 21.00 -2.34
CA GLY A 180 5.72 19.77 -1.65
C GLY A 180 4.82 19.47 -0.44
N ILE A 181 4.63 20.44 0.45
CA ILE A 181 3.74 20.30 1.61
C ILE A 181 2.30 20.02 1.19
N PHE A 182 1.78 20.78 0.20
CA PHE A 182 0.41 20.61 -0.27
C PHE A 182 0.18 19.24 -0.91
N SER A 183 1.09 18.79 -1.76
CA SER A 183 1.01 17.46 -2.38
C SER A 183 1.11 16.33 -1.35
N GLN A 184 2.00 16.46 -0.36
CA GLN A 184 2.23 15.44 0.66
C GLN A 184 1.11 15.32 1.68
N TYR A 185 0.53 16.45 2.13
CA TYR A 185 -0.46 16.44 3.21
C TYR A 185 -1.90 16.61 2.73
N LEU A 186 -2.13 17.00 1.48
CA LEU A 186 -3.47 17.00 0.89
C LEU A 186 -3.65 15.88 -0.13
N PHE A 187 -2.88 15.86 -1.22
CA PHE A 187 -3.15 14.93 -2.32
C PHE A 187 -2.88 13.47 -1.94
N MET A 188 -1.78 13.19 -1.25
CA MET A 188 -1.44 11.81 -0.86
C MET A 188 -2.48 11.19 0.09
N PRO A 189 -2.91 11.86 1.17
CA PRO A 189 -4.03 11.37 1.98
C PRO A 189 -5.31 11.22 1.16
N LEU A 190 -5.68 12.19 0.31
CA LEU A 190 -6.88 12.07 -0.52
C LEU A 190 -6.84 10.85 -1.45
N VAL A 191 -5.68 10.54 -2.04
CA VAL A 191 -5.46 9.34 -2.86
C VAL A 191 -5.46 8.06 -2.03
N SER A 192 -4.87 8.07 -0.84
CA SER A 192 -4.94 6.93 0.08
C SER A 192 -6.36 6.68 0.58
N PHE A 193 -7.13 7.74 0.76
CA PHE A 193 -8.53 7.69 1.12
C PHE A 193 -9.43 7.54 -0.12
N LEU A 194 -8.94 7.54 -1.36
CA LEU A 194 -9.79 7.36 -2.55
C LEU A 194 -10.35 5.93 -2.66
N PRO A 195 -9.57 4.85 -2.40
CA PRO A 195 -10.13 3.53 -2.14
C PRO A 195 -11.10 3.55 -0.97
N LEU A 196 -10.79 4.33 0.08
CA LEU A 196 -11.71 4.55 1.20
C LEU A 196 -12.99 5.26 0.73
N TRP A 197 -12.99 6.22 -0.20
CA TRP A 197 -14.17 6.93 -0.71
C TRP A 197 -15.02 6.06 -1.64
N LEU A 198 -14.38 5.25 -2.49
CA LEU A 198 -15.05 4.20 -3.27
C LEU A 198 -15.72 3.17 -2.35
N PHE A 199 -15.12 2.88 -1.20
CA PHE A 199 -15.67 1.95 -0.20
C PHE A 199 -16.59 2.61 0.85
N THR A 200 -16.45 3.91 1.16
CA THR A 200 -17.15 4.63 2.26
C THR A 200 -18.39 5.40 1.81
N LEU A 201 -18.53 5.75 0.54
CA LEU A 201 -19.89 5.95 0.01
C LEU A 201 -20.68 4.63 0.09
N GLY A 202 -20.00 3.48 0.01
CA GLY A 202 -20.55 2.15 0.37
C GLY A 202 -20.71 1.93 1.89
N ALA A 203 -19.86 2.51 2.74
CA ALA A 203 -19.91 2.36 4.20
C ALA A 203 -20.82 3.36 4.92
N LYS A 204 -21.31 4.43 4.27
CA LYS A 204 -22.46 5.21 4.77
C LYS A 204 -23.75 4.37 4.91
N ILE A 205 -23.73 3.11 4.47
CA ILE A 205 -24.79 2.08 4.60
C ILE A 205 -24.46 1.05 5.71
N THR A 206 -23.28 1.08 6.33
CA THR A 206 -22.87 0.12 7.38
C THR A 206 -22.66 0.82 8.72
N ASN A 207 -23.66 0.73 9.59
CA ASN A 207 -23.61 1.09 11.01
C ASN A 207 -22.35 0.50 11.68
N ARG A 208 -21.40 1.36 12.05
CA ARG A 208 -20.37 1.09 13.05
C ARG A 208 -20.23 2.33 13.91
N ASP A 209 -21.12 2.46 14.88
CA ASP A 209 -20.81 3.19 16.11
C ASP A 209 -19.69 2.41 16.82
N ASP A 210 -18.76 3.10 17.49
CA ASP A 210 -17.61 2.58 18.27
C ASP A 210 -16.24 2.47 17.55
N ILE A 211 -15.83 3.52 16.82
CA ILE A 211 -14.39 3.72 16.51
C ILE A 211 -13.89 4.92 17.32
N GLU A 212 -13.37 4.64 18.52
CA GLU A 212 -12.58 5.62 19.27
C GLU A 212 -11.21 5.79 18.59
N ILE A 213 -10.99 6.94 17.95
CA ILE A 213 -9.70 7.25 17.33
C ILE A 213 -8.68 7.50 18.44
N PRO A 214 -7.57 6.74 18.50
CA PRO A 214 -6.61 6.88 19.58
C PRO A 214 -5.69 8.08 19.37
N TYR A 215 -6.21 9.29 19.60
CA TYR A 215 -5.49 10.55 19.39
C TYR A 215 -4.17 10.64 20.18
N TYR A 216 -4.14 10.08 21.40
CA TYR A 216 -2.93 10.03 22.22
C TYR A 216 -1.81 9.19 21.57
N LEU A 217 -2.16 8.06 20.96
CA LEU A 217 -1.20 7.20 20.26
C LEU A 217 -0.66 7.86 18.98
N ILE A 218 -1.54 8.56 18.25
CA ILE A 218 -1.13 9.34 17.08
C ILE A 218 -0.17 10.47 17.51
N PHE A 219 -0.50 11.19 18.58
CA PHE A 219 0.34 12.28 19.10
C PHE A 219 1.70 11.78 19.57
N THR A 220 1.75 10.68 20.33
CA THR A 220 3.01 10.09 20.80
C THR A 220 3.87 9.57 19.64
N ALA A 221 3.28 8.98 18.60
CA ALA A 221 4.00 8.58 17.40
C ALA A 221 4.59 9.79 16.63
N LEU A 222 3.84 10.90 16.52
CA LEU A 222 4.36 12.14 15.92
C LEU A 222 5.53 12.72 16.72
N MET A 223 5.41 12.77 18.04
CA MET A 223 6.52 13.17 18.92
C MET A 223 7.72 12.24 18.77
N GLY A 224 7.48 10.94 18.59
CA GLY A 224 8.51 9.93 18.30
C GLY A 224 9.31 10.19 17.02
N ILE A 225 8.79 10.98 16.08
CA ILE A 225 9.52 11.41 14.86
C ILE A 225 10.21 12.75 15.10
N ILE A 226 9.52 13.70 15.73
CA ILE A 226 10.02 15.06 15.95
C ILE A 226 11.26 15.04 16.86
N VAL A 227 11.23 14.24 17.93
CA VAL A 227 12.32 14.19 18.92
C VAL A 227 13.65 13.73 18.29
N PRO A 228 13.73 12.60 17.56
CA PRO A 228 14.97 12.21 16.88
C PRO A 228 15.47 13.24 15.87
N VAL A 229 14.58 13.83 15.05
CA VAL A 229 14.99 14.86 14.07
C VAL A 229 15.56 16.09 14.79
N GLY A 230 14.90 16.55 15.85
CA GLY A 230 15.37 17.67 16.68
C GLY A 230 16.71 17.38 17.36
N LEU A 231 16.92 16.16 17.85
CA LEU A 231 18.22 15.71 18.37
C LEU A 231 19.29 15.73 17.28
N GLY A 232 18.98 15.27 16.07
CA GLY A 232 19.89 15.32 14.93
C GLY A 232 20.32 16.75 14.59
N LEU A 233 19.36 17.67 14.51
CA LEU A 233 19.60 19.10 14.29
C LEU A 233 20.47 19.71 15.40
N LEU A 234 20.20 19.35 16.66
CA LEU A 234 20.97 19.82 17.80
C LEU A 234 22.42 19.30 17.75
N ILE A 235 22.62 18.03 17.39
CA ILE A 235 23.95 17.44 17.21
C ILE A 235 24.69 18.17 16.10
N GLN A 236 24.04 18.44 14.96
CA GLN A 236 24.66 19.18 13.87
C GLN A 236 25.07 20.60 14.28
N HIS A 237 24.25 21.27 15.08
CA HIS A 237 24.55 22.62 15.56
C HIS A 237 25.69 22.66 16.59
N LYS A 238 25.73 21.69 17.52
CA LYS A 238 26.75 21.65 18.59
C LYS A 238 28.05 20.97 18.17
N SER A 239 27.98 19.92 17.36
CA SER A 239 29.11 19.09 16.98
C SER A 239 28.95 18.57 15.54
N PRO A 240 29.35 19.36 14.53
CA PRO A 240 29.29 18.94 13.13
C PRO A 240 30.13 17.68 12.86
N ARG A 241 31.25 17.50 13.58
CA ARG A 241 32.09 16.30 13.48
C ARG A 241 31.34 15.02 13.88
N LEU A 242 30.51 15.09 14.92
CA LEU A 242 29.68 13.96 15.34
C LEU A 242 28.56 13.70 14.33
N ALA A 243 27.92 14.76 13.82
CA ALA A 243 26.90 14.64 12.77
C ALA A 243 27.44 13.91 11.53
N ASP A 244 28.62 14.30 11.03
CA ASP A 244 29.26 13.66 9.88
C ASP A 244 29.58 12.18 10.13
N PHE A 245 30.06 11.85 11.33
CA PHE A 245 30.31 10.46 11.71
C PHE A 245 29.02 9.63 11.76
N LEU A 246 27.96 10.18 12.34
CA LEU A 246 26.64 9.54 12.39
C LEU A 246 26.09 9.30 10.98
N ILE A 247 26.11 10.32 10.10
CA ILE A 247 25.65 10.21 8.71
C ILE A 247 26.44 9.15 7.94
N LYS A 248 27.77 9.13 8.08
CA LYS A 248 28.62 8.11 7.43
C LYS A 248 28.33 6.70 7.95
N SER A 249 27.91 6.56 9.20
CA SER A 249 27.57 5.27 9.81
C SER A 249 26.21 4.75 9.33
N ILE A 250 25.24 5.63 9.04
CA ILE A 250 23.89 5.25 8.61
C ILE A 250 23.89 4.32 7.41
N LYS A 251 24.77 4.54 6.41
CA LYS A 251 24.81 3.66 5.23
C LYS A 251 25.10 2.20 5.60
N TYR A 252 25.96 1.96 6.59
CA TYR A 252 26.30 0.62 7.06
C TYR A 252 25.16 0.03 7.89
N VAL A 253 24.57 0.83 8.79
CA VAL A 253 23.39 0.44 9.57
C VAL A 253 22.24 0.03 8.65
N MET A 254 21.98 0.82 7.60
CA MET A 254 20.95 0.52 6.60
C MET A 254 21.27 -0.75 5.81
N ALA A 255 22.52 -0.98 5.42
CA ALA A 255 22.90 -2.20 4.72
C ALA A 255 22.67 -3.46 5.58
N VAL A 256 23.09 -3.42 6.85
CA VAL A 256 22.84 -4.51 7.81
C VAL A 256 21.33 -4.70 8.03
N PHE A 257 20.58 -3.61 8.15
CA PHE A 257 19.14 -3.67 8.33
C PHE A 257 18.42 -4.28 7.11
N VAL A 258 18.79 -3.90 5.89
CA VAL A 258 18.22 -4.50 4.67
C VAL A 258 18.49 -6.00 4.64
N ILE A 259 19.70 -6.44 4.99
CA ILE A 259 20.03 -7.88 5.08
C ILE A 259 19.16 -8.56 6.16
N PHE A 260 19.02 -7.95 7.34
CA PHE A 260 18.18 -8.46 8.42
C PHE A 260 16.72 -8.59 8.00
N VAL A 261 16.15 -7.56 7.35
CA VAL A 261 14.77 -7.59 6.86
C VAL A 261 14.58 -8.68 5.81
N LEU A 262 15.49 -8.79 4.83
CA LEU A 262 15.39 -9.79 3.77
C LEU A 262 15.58 -11.24 4.26
N THR A 263 16.23 -11.44 5.41
CA THR A 263 16.47 -12.77 5.99
C THR A 263 15.48 -13.05 7.13
N VAL A 264 15.76 -12.53 8.33
CA VAL A 264 14.98 -12.75 9.55
C VAL A 264 13.61 -12.08 9.47
N GLY A 265 13.54 -10.87 8.91
CA GLY A 265 12.28 -10.12 8.79
C GLY A 265 11.25 -10.84 7.92
N VAL A 266 11.65 -11.29 6.74
CA VAL A 266 10.83 -12.10 5.82
C VAL A 266 10.42 -13.41 6.49
N TYR A 267 11.36 -14.13 7.12
CA TYR A 267 11.06 -15.40 7.79
C TYR A 267 10.06 -15.25 8.94
N ALA A 268 10.26 -14.26 9.82
CA ALA A 268 9.36 -14.02 10.96
C ALA A 268 7.97 -13.55 10.51
N ASN A 269 7.89 -12.84 9.38
CA ASN A 269 6.64 -12.23 8.89
C ASN A 269 6.12 -12.88 7.60
N VAL A 270 6.37 -14.19 7.38
CA VAL A 270 5.91 -14.91 6.18
C VAL A 270 4.39 -14.74 5.96
N TYR A 271 3.60 -14.73 7.05
CA TYR A 271 2.14 -14.54 6.98
C TYR A 271 1.72 -13.24 6.27
N VAL A 272 2.53 -12.18 6.33
CA VAL A 272 2.26 -10.90 5.66
C VAL A 272 2.18 -11.11 4.15
N PHE A 273 3.07 -11.95 3.59
CA PHE A 273 3.07 -12.27 2.16
C PHE A 273 1.86 -13.11 1.75
N TYR A 274 1.35 -13.97 2.63
CA TYR A 274 0.11 -14.71 2.37
C TYR A 274 -1.15 -13.82 2.41
N LEU A 275 -1.11 -12.72 3.18
CA LEU A 275 -2.16 -11.71 3.22
C LEU A 275 -2.13 -10.75 2.03
N MET A 276 -1.03 -10.70 1.26
CA MET A 276 -0.92 -9.85 0.08
C MET A 276 -1.76 -10.41 -1.08
N SER A 277 -3.00 -9.94 -1.22
CA SER A 277 -3.81 -10.20 -2.41
C SER A 277 -3.34 -9.35 -3.60
N PRO A 278 -3.63 -9.75 -4.86
CA PRO A 278 -3.32 -8.94 -6.04
C PRO A 278 -3.92 -7.52 -5.98
N LEU A 279 -5.09 -7.37 -5.35
CA LEU A 279 -5.73 -6.08 -5.17
C LEU A 279 -4.97 -5.22 -4.16
N VAL A 280 -4.50 -5.79 -3.05
CA VAL A 280 -3.66 -5.08 -2.07
C VAL A 280 -2.35 -4.64 -2.72
N LEU A 281 -1.70 -5.52 -3.50
CA LEU A 281 -0.49 -5.15 -4.24
C LEU A 281 -0.75 -4.01 -5.23
N LEU A 282 -1.84 -4.09 -6.00
CA LEU A 282 -2.21 -3.03 -6.93
C LEU A 282 -2.48 -1.69 -6.20
N ALA A 283 -3.26 -1.72 -5.12
CA ALA A 283 -3.57 -0.53 -4.33
C ALA A 283 -2.30 0.08 -3.71
N SER A 284 -1.43 -0.75 -3.14
CA SER A 284 -0.14 -0.34 -2.58
C SER A 284 0.85 0.17 -3.62
N ALA A 285 0.80 -0.30 -4.88
CA ALA A 285 1.60 0.25 -5.97
C ALA A 285 1.05 1.59 -6.46
N LEU A 286 -0.27 1.69 -6.59
CA LEU A 286 -0.92 2.89 -7.12
C LEU A 286 -0.66 4.12 -6.25
N LEU A 287 -0.60 3.96 -4.93
CA LEU A 287 -0.38 5.07 -4.00
C LEU A 287 0.91 5.86 -4.32
N PRO A 288 2.12 5.28 -4.30
CA PRO A 288 3.34 5.99 -4.67
C PRO A 288 3.36 6.42 -6.15
N TYR A 289 2.73 5.65 -7.05
CA TYR A 289 2.80 5.94 -8.49
C TYR A 289 1.96 7.15 -8.88
N VAL A 290 0.73 7.22 -8.35
CA VAL A 290 -0.11 8.40 -8.44
C VAL A 290 0.57 9.57 -7.73
N GLY A 291 1.29 9.32 -6.65
CA GLY A 291 2.18 10.29 -6.01
C GLY A 291 3.20 10.93 -6.94
N PHE A 292 4.02 10.10 -7.60
CA PHE A 292 5.00 10.58 -8.58
C PHE A 292 4.33 11.40 -9.68
N PHE A 293 3.19 10.93 -10.18
CA PHE A 293 2.45 11.60 -11.25
C PHE A 293 1.87 12.95 -10.79
N LEU A 294 1.14 12.99 -9.68
CA LEU A 294 0.50 14.20 -9.17
C LEU A 294 1.52 15.24 -8.67
N GLY A 295 2.60 14.80 -8.02
CA GLY A 295 3.69 15.70 -7.63
C GLY A 295 4.35 16.33 -8.85
N GLY A 296 4.64 15.53 -9.88
CA GLY A 296 5.17 16.03 -11.15
C GLY A 296 4.20 16.97 -11.88
N LEU A 297 2.91 16.62 -11.90
CA LEU A 297 1.87 17.45 -12.51
C LEU A 297 1.71 18.79 -11.77
N ALA A 298 1.77 18.78 -10.43
CA ALA A 298 1.69 20.00 -9.62
C ALA A 298 2.91 20.91 -9.86
N GLY A 299 4.12 20.35 -9.91
CA GLY A 299 5.32 21.09 -10.29
C GLY A 299 5.24 21.66 -11.71
N PHE A 300 4.71 20.89 -12.66
CA PHE A 300 4.52 21.35 -14.04
C PHE A 300 3.47 22.46 -14.15
N ALA A 301 2.32 22.30 -13.50
CA ALA A 301 1.22 23.29 -13.52
C ALA A 301 1.60 24.62 -12.87
N THR A 302 2.58 24.61 -11.98
CA THR A 302 3.14 25.80 -11.33
C THR A 302 4.39 26.32 -12.05
N CYS A 303 4.64 25.84 -13.28
CA CYS A 303 5.72 26.29 -14.16
C CYS A 303 7.11 26.22 -13.51
N GLN A 304 7.39 25.16 -12.74
CA GLN A 304 8.71 24.96 -12.12
C GLN A 304 9.73 24.39 -13.10
N ASP A 305 11.02 24.57 -12.82
CA ASP A 305 12.09 23.97 -13.61
C ASP A 305 12.07 22.45 -13.56
N ARG A 306 12.56 21.78 -14.62
CA ARG A 306 12.54 20.31 -14.76
C ARG A 306 13.16 19.57 -13.56
N HIS A 307 14.23 20.13 -12.99
CA HIS A 307 14.87 19.56 -11.80
C HIS A 307 13.96 19.65 -10.57
N ILE A 308 13.30 20.80 -10.38
CA ILE A 308 12.35 21.02 -9.27
C ILE A 308 11.12 20.13 -9.42
N ILE A 309 10.57 20.01 -10.64
CA ILE A 309 9.45 19.10 -10.93
C ILE A 309 9.80 17.66 -10.54
N THR A 310 10.99 17.20 -10.91
CA THR A 310 11.45 15.84 -10.59
C THR A 310 11.61 15.66 -9.09
N THR A 311 12.16 16.66 -8.38
CA THR A 311 12.27 16.63 -6.92
C THR A 311 10.90 16.58 -6.26
N ILE A 312 9.95 17.42 -6.67
CA ILE A 312 8.58 17.41 -6.13
C ILE A 312 7.94 16.04 -6.38
N ALA A 313 8.03 15.52 -7.61
CA ALA A 313 7.49 14.20 -7.92
C ALA A 313 8.03 13.11 -7.00
N VAL A 314 9.35 13.05 -6.81
CA VAL A 314 10.01 12.04 -5.96
C VAL A 314 9.66 12.23 -4.49
N GLU A 315 9.67 13.46 -3.97
CA GLU A 315 9.30 13.77 -2.58
C GLU A 315 7.82 13.48 -2.29
N THR A 316 6.93 13.70 -3.27
CA THR A 316 5.53 13.33 -3.13
C THR A 316 5.38 11.81 -3.13
N GLY A 317 5.93 11.11 -4.13
CA GLY A 317 5.72 9.67 -4.31
C GLY A 317 6.43 8.78 -3.30
N ILE A 318 7.66 9.12 -2.89
CA ILE A 318 8.36 8.39 -1.84
C ILE A 318 7.83 8.84 -0.48
N GLN A 319 7.21 7.91 0.24
CA GLN A 319 6.72 8.16 1.59
C GLN A 319 7.67 7.59 2.64
N ASN A 320 7.59 8.10 3.87
CA ASN A 320 8.26 7.48 5.01
C ASN A 320 7.45 6.26 5.48
N ILE A 321 7.78 5.08 4.95
CA ILE A 321 7.03 3.84 5.21
C ILE A 321 7.31 3.26 6.60
N GLY A 322 8.49 3.52 7.17
CA GLY A 322 8.86 3.03 8.50
C GLY A 322 7.95 3.58 9.60
N VAL A 323 7.52 4.84 9.47
CA VAL A 323 6.63 5.49 10.44
C VAL A 323 5.26 4.81 10.56
N PRO A 324 4.49 4.59 9.47
CA PRO A 324 3.24 3.83 9.54
C PRO A 324 3.40 2.42 10.11
N ILE A 325 4.49 1.72 9.79
CA ILE A 325 4.75 0.37 10.31
C ILE A 325 4.90 0.42 11.85
N VAL A 326 5.70 1.36 12.36
CA VAL A 326 5.89 1.55 13.81
C VAL A 326 4.59 1.96 14.48
N LEU A 327 3.87 2.94 13.91
CA LEU A 327 2.60 3.42 14.44
C LEU A 327 1.61 2.26 14.59
N ILE A 328 1.41 1.45 13.55
CA ILE A 328 0.47 0.32 13.57
C ILE A 328 0.89 -0.73 14.60
N ARG A 329 2.19 -1.08 14.64
CA ARG A 329 2.71 -2.08 15.59
C ARG A 329 2.54 -1.68 17.05
N LEU A 330 2.64 -0.39 17.36
CA LEU A 330 2.55 0.12 18.73
C LEU A 330 1.12 0.53 19.13
N SER A 331 0.27 0.88 18.17
CA SER A 331 -1.04 1.48 18.44
C SER A 331 -2.20 0.49 18.30
N LEU A 332 -2.09 -0.49 17.40
CA LEU A 332 -3.17 -1.45 17.15
C LEU A 332 -2.92 -2.75 17.93
N THR A 333 -4.01 -3.40 18.32
CA THR A 333 -4.01 -4.69 19.02
C THR A 333 -4.77 -5.75 18.21
N GLY A 334 -4.61 -7.01 18.61
CA GLY A 334 -5.27 -8.15 17.97
C GLY A 334 -4.93 -8.27 16.47
N PRO A 335 -5.90 -8.65 15.62
CA PRO A 335 -5.64 -8.93 14.21
C PRO A 335 -5.28 -7.67 13.40
N GLU A 336 -5.74 -6.50 13.82
CA GLU A 336 -5.56 -5.24 13.06
C GLU A 336 -4.11 -4.79 12.98
N ARG A 337 -3.32 -5.14 13.99
CA ARG A 337 -1.88 -4.90 14.00
C ARG A 337 -1.15 -5.65 12.88
N ASP A 338 -1.59 -6.88 12.61
CA ASP A 338 -0.96 -7.77 11.63
C ASP A 338 -1.46 -7.52 10.21
N THR A 339 -2.76 -7.25 10.05
CA THR A 339 -3.35 -6.90 8.75
C THR A 339 -2.97 -5.48 8.32
N GLY A 340 -2.85 -4.54 9.28
CA GLY A 340 -2.56 -3.14 9.00
C GLY A 340 -1.18 -2.90 8.39
N ILE A 341 -0.16 -3.68 8.77
CA ILE A 341 1.20 -3.52 8.24
C ILE A 341 1.38 -4.02 6.81
N VAL A 342 0.44 -4.83 6.29
CA VAL A 342 0.55 -5.45 4.96
C VAL A 342 0.66 -4.37 3.87
N ALA A 343 -0.18 -3.32 3.94
CA ALA A 343 -0.19 -2.27 2.94
C ALA A 343 1.10 -1.43 2.90
N PRO A 344 1.65 -0.94 4.03
CA PRO A 344 2.96 -0.31 4.08
C PRO A 344 4.10 -1.20 3.55
N VAL A 345 4.14 -2.47 3.94
CA VAL A 345 5.19 -3.41 3.47
C VAL A 345 5.05 -3.69 1.97
N ALA A 346 3.84 -3.89 1.46
CA ALA A 346 3.63 -4.03 0.02
C ALA A 346 4.05 -2.76 -0.75
N SER A 347 3.76 -1.58 -0.20
CA SER A 347 4.15 -0.30 -0.81
C SER A 347 5.68 -0.14 -0.87
N SER A 348 6.42 -0.57 0.16
CA SER A 348 7.90 -0.45 0.15
C SER A 348 8.57 -1.33 -0.88
N ILE A 349 8.00 -2.51 -1.16
CA ILE A 349 8.49 -3.42 -2.20
C ILE A 349 8.24 -2.83 -3.59
N LEU A 350 7.12 -2.11 -3.78
CA LEU A 350 6.67 -1.64 -5.10
C LEU A 350 7.16 -0.24 -5.47
N THR A 351 7.38 0.64 -4.50
CA THR A 351 7.85 2.03 -4.72
C THR A 351 9.13 2.13 -5.56
N PRO A 352 10.15 1.27 -5.41
CA PRO A 352 11.37 1.36 -6.22
C PRO A 352 11.18 1.03 -7.70
N VAL A 353 10.12 0.31 -8.08
CA VAL A 353 9.96 -0.25 -9.44
C VAL A 353 9.97 0.84 -10.54
N PRO A 354 9.16 1.92 -10.47
CA PRO A 354 9.19 2.97 -11.48
C PRO A 354 10.53 3.72 -11.53
N LEU A 355 11.17 3.89 -10.37
CA LEU A 355 12.46 4.57 -10.27
C LEU A 355 13.57 3.73 -10.92
N LEU A 356 13.56 2.41 -10.71
CA LEU A 356 14.48 1.48 -11.38
C LEU A 356 14.26 1.49 -12.90
N ILE A 357 13.00 1.46 -13.36
CA ILE A 357 12.67 1.57 -14.80
C ILE A 357 13.21 2.89 -15.37
N ALA A 358 12.94 4.01 -14.70
CA ALA A 358 13.42 5.33 -15.13
C ALA A 358 14.96 5.36 -15.19
N LEU A 359 15.64 4.79 -14.19
CA LEU A 359 17.10 4.70 -14.14
C LEU A 359 17.66 3.89 -15.31
N ILE A 360 17.07 2.73 -15.61
CA ILE A 360 17.45 1.87 -16.75
C ILE A 360 17.27 2.63 -18.06
N ILE A 361 16.14 3.32 -18.26
CA ILE A 361 15.88 4.11 -19.48
C ILE A 361 16.91 5.23 -19.64
N VAL A 362 17.21 5.97 -18.58
CA VAL A 362 18.17 7.08 -18.61
C VAL A 362 19.58 6.58 -18.91
N HIS A 363 20.04 5.51 -18.24
CA HIS A 363 21.36 4.92 -18.49
C HIS A 363 21.46 4.32 -19.88
N GLY A 364 20.41 3.62 -20.34
CA GLY A 364 20.34 3.07 -21.70
C GLY A 364 20.43 4.17 -22.77
N ARG A 365 19.69 5.28 -22.60
CA ARG A 365 19.76 6.43 -23.52
C ARG A 365 21.13 7.10 -23.52
N LYS A 366 21.75 7.29 -22.36
CA LYS A 366 23.10 7.88 -22.24
C LYS A 366 24.14 7.01 -22.93
N TRP A 367 24.07 5.69 -22.71
CA TRP A 367 24.96 4.73 -23.35
C TRP A 367 24.77 4.67 -24.87
N LEU A 368 23.52 4.68 -25.35
CA LEU A 368 23.23 4.74 -26.79
C LEU A 368 23.75 6.02 -27.44
N ARG A 369 23.60 7.19 -26.78
CA ARG A 369 24.17 8.46 -27.25
C ARG A 369 25.69 8.40 -27.33
N GLN A 370 26.36 7.91 -26.29
CA GLN A 370 27.83 7.75 -26.26
C GLN A 370 28.33 6.78 -27.34
N ARG A 371 27.62 5.68 -27.58
CA ARG A 371 27.93 4.78 -28.69
C ARG A 371 27.75 5.45 -30.03
N ARG A 372 26.68 6.22 -30.22
CA ARG A 372 26.41 6.94 -31.46
C ARG A 372 27.47 7.99 -31.75
N THR A 373 27.83 8.85 -30.79
CA THR A 373 28.93 9.82 -30.99
C THR A 373 30.26 9.13 -31.23
N LYS A 374 30.54 7.99 -30.59
CA LYS A 374 31.74 7.20 -30.87
C LYS A 374 31.76 6.66 -32.31
N ILE A 375 30.64 6.12 -32.80
CA ILE A 375 30.53 5.64 -34.19
C ILE A 375 30.66 6.81 -35.18
N GLU A 376 29.95 7.92 -34.96
CA GLU A 376 30.03 9.14 -35.79
C GLU A 376 31.47 9.69 -35.83
N SER A 377 32.21 9.63 -34.72
CA SER A 377 33.63 10.03 -34.68
C SER A 377 34.55 9.11 -35.48
N ILE A 378 34.27 7.80 -35.51
CA ILE A 378 35.04 6.81 -36.29
C ILE A 378 34.74 6.94 -37.78
N GLU A 379 33.47 7.13 -38.15
CA GLU A 379 33.08 7.37 -39.54
C GLU A 379 33.70 8.67 -40.08
N ALA A 380 33.75 9.72 -39.26
CA ALA A 380 34.41 10.98 -39.63
C ALA A 380 35.93 10.83 -39.82
N SER A 381 36.63 10.02 -39.00
CA SER A 381 38.07 9.79 -39.18
C SER A 381 38.36 8.98 -40.45
N VAL A 382 37.57 7.95 -40.75
CA VAL A 382 37.74 7.11 -41.96
C VAL A 382 37.47 7.92 -43.23
N TYR A 383 36.41 8.73 -43.26
CA TYR A 383 36.15 9.63 -44.40
C TYR A 383 37.22 10.72 -44.55
N GLY A 384 37.77 11.22 -43.44
CA GLY A 384 38.85 12.21 -43.45
C GLY A 384 40.16 11.67 -44.05
N GLU A 385 40.58 10.47 -43.65
CA GLU A 385 41.76 9.79 -44.21
C GLU A 385 41.59 9.47 -45.70
N SER A 386 40.43 8.94 -46.10
CA SER A 386 40.15 8.64 -47.51
C SER A 386 40.20 9.89 -48.40
N LYS A 387 39.74 11.04 -47.91
CA LYS A 387 39.80 12.33 -48.63
C LYS A 387 41.23 12.88 -48.69
N ALA A 388 42.04 12.66 -47.65
CA ALA A 388 43.45 13.04 -47.62
C ALA A 388 44.28 12.20 -48.61
N GLU A 389 44.08 10.88 -48.66
CA GLU A 389 44.72 10.00 -49.66
C GLU A 389 44.31 10.35 -51.09
N SER A 390 43.02 10.61 -51.34
CA SER A 390 42.54 11.07 -52.66
C SER A 390 43.21 12.37 -53.10
N ASN A 391 43.40 13.33 -52.19
CA ASN A 391 44.08 14.60 -52.50
C ASN A 391 45.60 14.43 -52.66
N HIS A 392 46.21 13.46 -51.97
CA HIS A 392 47.62 13.16 -52.12
C HIS A 392 47.94 12.47 -53.45
N VAL A 393 47.03 11.63 -53.97
CA VAL A 393 47.15 11.03 -55.30
C VAL A 393 46.92 12.07 -56.39
N ALA A 394 45.93 12.96 -56.24
CA ALA A 394 45.65 14.03 -57.21
C ALA A 394 46.76 15.11 -57.33
N SER A 395 47.58 15.31 -56.28
CA SER A 395 48.71 16.26 -56.29
C SER A 395 50.00 15.72 -56.92
N SER A 396 50.01 14.46 -57.36
CA SER A 396 51.20 13.80 -57.95
C SER A 396 51.22 13.73 -59.49
N SER A 397 50.25 14.33 -60.18
CA SER A 397 50.19 14.41 -61.65
C SER A 397 50.13 15.86 -62.14
N PRO A 398 50.99 16.31 -63.08
CA PRO A 398 50.96 17.68 -63.54
C PRO A 398 49.87 17.92 -64.59
N SER A 399 49.16 19.04 -64.41
CA SER A 399 48.47 19.88 -65.41
C SER A 399 46.96 19.70 -65.69
N LYS A 400 46.26 20.80 -65.39
CA LYS A 400 45.11 21.46 -66.07
C LYS A 400 43.72 20.79 -66.03
N ALA A 401 42.78 21.41 -65.30
CA ALA A 401 41.61 22.12 -65.85
C ALA A 401 40.67 22.62 -64.73
N ALA A 402 39.79 23.55 -65.10
CA ALA A 402 39.00 24.45 -64.28
C ALA A 402 37.80 23.84 -63.52
N SER A 403 37.36 24.62 -62.51
CA SER A 403 36.00 24.80 -61.95
C SER A 403 35.23 23.59 -61.44
N VAL A 404 34.82 23.61 -60.16
CA VAL A 404 33.41 23.44 -59.68
C VAL A 404 33.35 23.90 -58.21
N ASP A 405 32.24 24.54 -57.88
CA ASP A 405 31.93 25.36 -56.70
C ASP A 405 32.20 24.76 -55.31
N GLN A 406 32.65 25.64 -54.41
CA GLN A 406 32.63 25.47 -52.97
C GLN A 406 31.20 25.44 -52.45
N ILE A 407 30.82 24.39 -51.70
CA ILE A 407 29.74 24.47 -50.71
C ILE A 407 30.34 24.15 -49.35
N GLN A 408 30.53 25.21 -48.58
CA GLN A 408 31.04 25.21 -47.22
C GLN A 408 29.86 25.00 -46.26
N TYR A 409 29.70 23.80 -45.71
CA TYR A 409 28.82 23.59 -44.56
C TYR A 409 29.57 23.99 -43.30
N SER A 410 29.28 25.20 -42.81
CA SER A 410 29.63 25.63 -41.45
C SER A 410 28.74 24.92 -40.44
N LEU A 411 29.26 23.87 -39.79
CA LEU A 411 28.66 23.33 -38.57
C LEU A 411 29.25 24.09 -37.38
N VAL A 412 28.49 25.07 -36.89
CA VAL A 412 28.71 25.69 -35.57
C VAL A 412 28.32 24.65 -34.51
N PRO A 413 29.21 24.23 -33.60
CA PRO A 413 28.80 23.46 -32.44
C PRO A 413 28.06 24.40 -31.49
N TYR A 414 26.81 24.09 -31.17
CA TYR A 414 26.11 24.70 -30.05
C TYR A 414 26.64 24.06 -28.76
N GLU A 415 27.57 24.74 -28.08
CA GLU A 415 27.98 24.42 -26.71
C GLU A 415 26.81 24.73 -25.77
N GLU A 416 26.07 23.69 -25.37
CA GLU A 416 25.18 23.78 -24.21
C GLU A 416 26.07 23.67 -22.96
N THR A 417 26.38 24.81 -22.36
CA THR A 417 27.14 24.93 -21.11
C THR A 417 26.35 24.30 -19.96
N LEU A 418 26.78 23.12 -19.52
CA LEU A 418 26.50 22.58 -18.19
C LEU A 418 27.67 22.95 -17.27
N PRO A 419 27.42 23.46 -16.04
CA PRO A 419 28.48 23.96 -15.18
C PRO A 419 29.32 22.79 -14.68
N THR A 420 30.61 22.81 -15.01
CA THR A 420 31.64 22.04 -14.33
C THR A 420 31.82 22.60 -12.93
N SER A 421 31.60 21.74 -11.94
CA SER A 421 32.26 21.84 -10.64
C SER A 421 33.75 22.08 -10.85
N ASP A 422 34.28 23.19 -10.34
CA ASP A 422 35.33 23.19 -9.33
C ASP A 422 35.78 24.62 -8.98
N THR A 423 36.33 24.74 -7.76
CA THR A 423 37.02 25.87 -7.12
C THR A 423 36.17 27.04 -6.59
N GLU A 424 35.91 27.06 -5.27
CA GLU A 424 36.67 27.81 -4.25
C GLU A 424 35.96 27.73 -2.87
N LEU A 425 36.73 27.36 -1.83
CA LEU A 425 36.53 27.52 -0.37
C LEU A 425 35.23 27.03 0.31
#